data_AF-A0A2U3LF56-F1
#
_entry.id   AF-A0A2U3LF56-F1
#
_cell.length_a   1.000
_cell.length_b   1.000
_cell.length_c   1.000
_cell.angle_alpha   90.00
_cell.angle_beta   90.00
_cell.angle_gamma   90.00
#
_symmetry.space_group_name_H-M   'P 1'
#
loop_
_entity.id
_entity.type
_entity.pdbx_description
1 polymer ?
#
loop_
_entity_poly.entity_id
_entity_poly.type
_entity_poly.pdbx_seq_one_letter_code
_entity_poly.pdbx_strand_id
1 'polypeptide(L)'
;MQHPMHDNVVELVEKAMALMDDYLRDRLDISQYAEKLKELDADSVLEKYQDDFKNDVALVYYLDALMILSSLQHELDFQVAEYGGNVATEDIKMLRELLHKFGHIPAERCDME
;
A
#
# COMPACT_ATOMS: atom_id res chain seq x y z
N MET A 1 -2.69 -11.60 18.41
CA MET A 1 -3.77 -11.66 17.38
C MET A 1 -3.36 -10.78 16.21
N GLN A 2 -3.59 -11.19 14.96
CA GLN A 2 -3.42 -10.29 13.80
C GLN A 2 -4.36 -9.08 13.98
N HIS A 3 -3.85 -7.87 13.76
CA HIS A 3 -4.65 -6.65 13.83
C HIS A 3 -5.82 -6.76 12.83
N PRO A 4 -7.05 -6.30 13.14
CA PRO A 4 -8.19 -6.41 12.24
C PRO A 4 -8.00 -5.70 10.89
N MET A 5 -6.99 -4.83 10.76
CA MET A 5 -6.62 -4.20 9.50
C MET A 5 -5.66 -5.05 8.64
N HIS A 6 -5.03 -6.08 9.20
CA HIS A 6 -3.96 -6.84 8.55
C HIS A 6 -4.38 -7.37 7.20
N ASP A 7 -5.47 -8.14 7.16
CA ASP A 7 -5.97 -8.75 5.92
C ASP A 7 -6.34 -7.69 4.88
N ASN A 8 -6.93 -6.56 5.33
CA ASN A 8 -7.32 -5.47 4.45
C ASN A 8 -6.10 -4.76 3.85
N VAL A 9 -5.09 -4.43 4.67
CA VAL A 9 -3.87 -3.77 4.18
C VAL A 9 -3.07 -4.70 3.27
N VAL A 10 -2.95 -5.98 3.61
CA VAL A 10 -2.28 -6.97 2.76
C VAL A 10 -2.99 -7.07 1.41
N GLU A 11 -4.32 -7.19 1.41
CA GLU A 11 -5.10 -7.27 0.16
C GLU A 11 -4.91 -6.01 -0.71
N LEU A 12 -4.93 -4.82 -0.10
CA LEU A 12 -4.69 -3.56 -0.82
C LEU A 12 -3.29 -3.52 -1.45
N VAL A 13 -2.26 -3.94 -0.72
CA VAL A 13 -0.90 -3.97 -1.24
C VAL A 13 -0.74 -5.02 -2.34
N GLU A 14 -1.32 -6.21 -2.19
CA GLU A 14 -1.31 -7.24 -3.24
C GLU A 14 -2.01 -6.78 -4.51
N LYS A 15 -3.17 -6.13 -4.39
CA LYS A 15 -3.89 -5.53 -5.52
C LYS A 15 -3.06 -4.45 -6.21
N ALA A 16 -2.44 -3.54 -5.45
CA ALA A 16 -1.56 -2.52 -6.01
C ALA A 16 -0.40 -3.12 -6.80
N MET A 17 0.28 -4.14 -6.25
CA MET A 17 1.35 -4.83 -6.96
C MET A 17 0.87 -5.52 -8.24
N ALA A 18 -0.30 -6.14 -8.22
CA ALA A 18 -0.87 -6.82 -9.39
C ALA A 18 -1.19 -5.82 -10.52
N LEU A 19 -1.82 -4.69 -10.19
CA LEU A 19 -2.09 -3.61 -11.15
C LEU A 19 -0.80 -3.12 -11.82
N MET A 20 0.27 -3.06 -11.03
CA MET A 20 1.57 -2.60 -11.52
C MET A 20 2.30 -3.63 -12.37
N ASP A 21 2.25 -4.91 -12.03
CA ASP A 21 2.77 -5.98 -12.88
C ASP A 21 2.05 -5.99 -14.23
N ASP A 22 0.73 -5.82 -14.24
CA ASP A 22 -0.03 -5.71 -15.49
C ASP A 22 0.33 -4.44 -16.28
N TYR A 23 0.54 -3.29 -15.62
CA TYR A 23 1.02 -2.07 -16.28
C TYR A 23 2.43 -2.25 -16.89
N LEU A 24 3.38 -2.79 -16.13
CA LEU A 24 4.76 -3.03 -16.58
C LEU A 24 4.89 -4.09 -17.69
N ARG A 25 3.89 -4.97 -17.82
CA ARG A 25 3.81 -5.98 -18.89
C ARG A 25 3.01 -5.49 -20.10
N ASP A 26 2.73 -4.19 -20.20
CA ASP A 26 1.93 -3.57 -21.26
C ASP A 26 0.51 -4.19 -21.38
N ARG A 27 -0.05 -4.74 -20.29
CA ARG A 27 -1.42 -5.27 -20.24
C ARG A 27 -2.44 -4.22 -19.81
N LEU A 28 -2.00 -3.19 -19.11
CA LEU A 28 -2.77 -2.00 -18.79
C LEU A 28 -2.08 -0.79 -19.39
N ASP A 29 -2.87 0.09 -20.01
CA ASP A 29 -2.39 1.43 -20.30
C ASP A 29 -2.40 2.30 -19.04
N ILE A 30 -1.74 3.45 -19.12
CA ILE A 30 -1.56 4.33 -17.97
C ILE A 30 -2.89 4.89 -17.43
N SER A 31 -3.88 5.10 -18.29
CA SER A 31 -5.20 5.59 -17.87
C SER A 31 -5.96 4.50 -17.12
N GLN A 32 -5.93 3.26 -17.60
CA GLN A 32 -6.52 2.11 -16.91
C GLN A 32 -5.83 1.81 -15.58
N TYR A 33 -4.50 1.90 -15.55
CA TYR A 33 -3.72 1.72 -14.34
C TYR A 33 -4.08 2.78 -13.29
N ALA A 34 -4.13 4.06 -13.68
CA ALA A 34 -4.52 5.15 -12.78
C ALA A 34 -5.96 5.01 -12.25
N GLU A 35 -6.92 4.65 -13.12
CA GLU A 35 -8.32 4.44 -12.71
C GLU A 35 -8.42 3.32 -11.67
N LYS A 36 -7.81 2.17 -11.95
CA LYS A 36 -7.82 1.02 -11.03
C LYS A 36 -7.07 1.29 -9.74
N LEU A 37 -6.00 2.09 -9.78
CA LEU A 37 -5.27 2.46 -8.58
C LEU A 37 -6.11 3.35 -7.66
N LYS A 38 -6.93 4.26 -8.22
CA LYS A 38 -7.88 5.08 -7.45
C LYS A 38 -9.00 4.27 -6.80
N GLU A 39 -9.28 3.06 -7.28
CA GLU A 39 -10.25 2.15 -6.64
C GLU A 39 -9.68 1.51 -5.35
N LEU A 40 -8.38 1.63 -5.11
CA LEU A 40 -7.78 1.15 -3.86
C LEU A 40 -8.09 2.16 -2.75
N ASP A 41 -8.93 1.77 -1.80
CA ASP A 41 -9.45 2.67 -0.78
C ASP A 41 -8.48 2.81 0.43
N ALA A 42 -7.24 3.22 0.17
CA ALA A 42 -6.17 3.31 1.20
C ALA A 42 -6.45 4.42 2.23
N ASP A 43 -6.94 5.57 1.78
CA ASP A 43 -7.28 6.72 2.64
C ASP A 43 -8.35 6.38 3.68
N SER A 44 -9.40 5.64 3.31
CA SER A 44 -10.42 5.21 4.27
C SER A 44 -9.86 4.29 5.35
N VAL A 45 -8.86 3.46 5.02
CA VAL A 45 -8.19 2.62 6.02
C VAL A 45 -7.33 3.48 6.96
N LEU A 46 -6.61 4.47 6.42
CA LEU A 46 -5.84 5.44 7.22
C LEU A 46 -6.73 6.21 8.19
N GLU A 47 -7.91 6.67 7.74
CA GLU A 47 -8.86 7.39 8.58
C GLU A 47 -9.44 6.47 9.66
N LYS A 48 -9.86 5.26 9.29
CA LYS A 48 -10.49 4.30 10.20
C LYS A 48 -9.59 3.87 11.36
N TYR A 49 -8.29 3.69 11.09
CA TYR A 49 -7.30 3.21 12.08
C TYR A 49 -6.34 4.29 12.55
N GLN A 50 -6.68 5.57 12.35
CA GLN A 50 -5.81 6.71 12.69
C GLN A 50 -5.40 6.71 14.17
N ASP A 51 -6.32 6.34 15.05
CA ASP A 51 -6.06 6.30 16.50
C ASP A 51 -5.15 5.12 16.85
N ASP A 52 -5.35 3.95 16.24
CA ASP A 52 -4.48 2.79 16.41
C ASP A 52 -3.03 3.12 16.01
N PHE A 53 -2.81 3.82 14.88
CA PHE A 53 -1.47 4.23 14.45
C PHE A 53 -0.79 5.21 15.40
N LYS A 54 -1.55 6.03 16.13
CA LYS A 54 -1.00 6.96 17.13
C LYS A 54 -0.61 6.25 18.42
N ASN A 55 -1.32 5.18 18.76
CA ASN A 55 -1.18 4.50 20.05
C ASN A 55 -0.31 3.24 19.96
N ASP A 56 -0.10 2.66 18.78
CA ASP A 56 0.69 1.44 18.59
C ASP A 56 1.78 1.60 17.50
N VAL A 57 3.02 1.69 17.96
CA VAL A 57 4.23 1.81 17.11
C VAL A 57 4.48 0.53 16.29
N ALA A 58 3.98 -0.63 16.72
CA ALA A 58 4.13 -1.87 15.96
C ALA A 58 3.38 -1.82 14.62
N LEU A 59 2.44 -0.87 14.48
CA LEU A 59 1.66 -0.68 13.26
C LEU A 59 2.36 0.15 12.19
N VAL A 60 3.58 0.65 12.46
CA VAL A 60 4.33 1.53 11.55
C VAL A 60 4.49 0.97 10.14
N TYR A 61 4.66 -0.35 9.99
CA TYR A 61 4.79 -0.97 8.68
C TYR A 61 3.49 -0.94 7.86
N TYR A 62 2.33 -1.00 8.52
CA TYR A 62 1.03 -0.87 7.85
C TYR A 62 0.78 0.59 7.48
N LEU A 63 1.16 1.51 8.37
CA LEU A 63 1.11 2.95 8.09
C LEU A 63 1.97 3.30 6.88
N ASP A 64 3.23 2.85 6.83
CA ASP A 64 4.13 3.07 5.70
C ASP A 64 3.53 2.54 4.38
N ALA A 65 2.97 1.33 4.40
CA ALA A 65 2.34 0.75 3.21
C ALA A 65 1.15 1.58 2.72
N LEU A 66 0.25 1.97 3.63
CA LEU A 66 -0.92 2.78 3.28
C LEU A 66 -0.52 4.18 2.83
N MET A 67 0.51 4.79 3.42
CA MET A 67 1.04 6.08 3.01
C MET A 67 1.64 6.00 1.59
N ILE A 68 2.38 4.95 1.25
CA ILE A 68 2.88 4.73 -0.11
C ILE A 68 1.72 4.55 -1.09
N LEU A 69 0.69 3.77 -0.75
CA LEU A 69 -0.48 3.58 -1.60
C LEU A 69 -1.25 4.88 -1.84
N SER A 70 -1.47 5.68 -0.80
CA SER A 70 -2.12 7.00 -0.92
C SER A 70 -1.26 7.97 -1.72
N SER A 71 0.06 7.98 -1.52
CA SER A 71 1.00 8.78 -2.33
C SER A 71 0.94 8.39 -3.79
N LEU A 72 0.99 7.09 -4.09
CA LEU A 72 0.87 6.58 -5.46
C LEU A 72 -0.43 7.06 -6.11
N GLN A 73 -1.57 7.00 -5.41
CA GLN A 73 -2.85 7.46 -5.96
C GLN A 73 -2.86 8.94 -6.29
N HIS A 74 -2.31 9.78 -5.41
CA HIS A 74 -2.30 11.23 -5.58
C HIS A 74 -1.23 11.71 -6.55
N GLU A 75 -0.05 11.09 -6.52
CA GLU A 75 1.06 11.45 -7.38
C GLU A 75 0.89 10.91 -8.78
N LEU A 76 0.14 9.81 -9.01
CA LEU A 76 -0.04 9.31 -10.37
C LEU A 76 -0.68 10.33 -11.31
N ASP A 77 -1.64 11.13 -10.84
CA ASP A 77 -2.22 12.22 -11.63
C ASP A 77 -1.15 13.24 -12.11
N PHE A 78 -0.09 13.46 -11.31
CA PHE A 78 1.03 14.34 -11.66
C PHE A 78 2.13 13.62 -12.45
N GLN A 79 2.51 12.41 -12.04
CA GLN A 79 3.63 11.66 -12.60
C GLN A 79 3.32 11.13 -14.01
N VAL A 80 2.05 10.80 -14.31
CA VAL A 80 1.61 10.47 -15.67
C VAL A 80 1.79 11.64 -16.62
N ALA A 81 1.61 12.86 -16.12
CA ALA A 81 1.78 14.07 -16.91
C ALA A 81 3.25 14.46 -17.12
N GLU A 82 4.13 14.22 -16.13
CA GLU A 82 5.51 14.75 -16.16
C GLU A 82 6.63 13.72 -16.47
N TYR A 83 6.54 12.48 -15.99
CA TYR A 83 7.71 11.57 -15.97
C TYR A 83 7.52 10.22 -16.66
N GLY A 84 6.29 9.82 -16.97
CA GLY A 84 6.00 8.49 -17.52
C GLY A 84 6.30 7.36 -16.50
N GLY A 85 5.98 6.10 -16.87
CA GLY A 85 5.85 4.95 -15.96
C GLY A 85 7.09 4.47 -15.16
N ASN A 86 8.16 5.24 -15.05
CA ASN A 86 9.38 4.86 -14.33
C ASN A 86 9.28 5.00 -12.81
N VAL A 87 8.57 6.01 -12.29
CA VAL A 87 8.51 6.28 -10.83
C VAL A 87 7.79 5.17 -10.08
N ALA A 88 6.71 4.68 -10.67
CA ALA A 88 6.00 3.47 -10.32
C ALA A 88 6.93 2.31 -9.88
N THR A 89 8.04 2.08 -10.58
CA THR A 89 8.87 0.89 -10.32
C THR A 89 9.58 0.89 -8.95
N GLU A 90 9.86 2.06 -8.36
CA GLU A 90 10.51 2.15 -7.05
C GLU A 90 9.53 1.90 -5.90
N ASP A 91 8.31 2.44 -6.00
CA ASP A 91 7.27 2.22 -4.99
C ASP A 91 6.87 0.75 -4.86
N ILE A 92 6.85 -0.02 -5.97
CA ILE A 92 6.64 -1.47 -5.94
C ILE A 92 7.68 -2.17 -5.10
N LYS A 93 8.95 -1.81 -5.26
CA LYS A 93 10.04 -2.47 -4.53
C LYS A 93 9.84 -2.28 -3.04
N MET A 94 9.49 -1.06 -2.62
CA MET A 94 9.18 -0.76 -1.22
C MET A 94 7.94 -1.51 -0.72
N LEU A 95 6.84 -1.53 -1.49
CA LEU A 95 5.64 -2.31 -1.14
C LEU A 95 5.91 -3.81 -0.99
N ARG A 96 6.78 -4.36 -1.85
CA ARG A 96 7.18 -5.77 -1.83
C ARG A 96 8.06 -6.11 -0.62
N GLU A 97 8.95 -5.19 -0.24
CA GLU A 97 9.72 -5.31 1.00
C GLU A 97 8.82 -5.22 2.23
N LEU A 98 7.81 -4.35 2.23
CA LEU A 98 6.82 -4.23 3.30
C LEU A 98 5.96 -5.48 3.43
N LEU A 99 5.50 -6.08 2.32
CA LEU A 99 4.81 -7.38 2.32
C LEU A 99 5.65 -8.48 2.97
N HIS A 100 6.94 -8.54 2.64
CA HIS A 100 7.86 -9.49 3.28
C HIS A 100 7.96 -9.26 4.79
N LYS A 101 7.92 -8.00 5.25
CA LYS A 101 7.91 -7.66 6.68
C LYS A 101 6.60 -8.04 7.35
N PHE A 102 5.45 -7.93 6.68
CA PHE A 102 4.16 -8.40 7.23
C PHE A 102 4.17 -9.89 7.56
N GLY A 103 4.81 -10.72 6.73
CA GLY A 103 5.00 -12.15 7.01
C GLY A 103 5.96 -12.45 8.17
N HIS A 104 6.71 -11.44 8.64
CA HIS A 104 7.67 -11.55 9.74
C HIS A 104 7.24 -10.87 11.04
N ILE A 105 6.07 -10.20 11.10
CA ILE A 105 5.56 -9.63 12.35
C ILE A 105 5.11 -10.79 13.25
N PRO A 106 5.82 -11.13 14.33
CA PRO A 106 5.39 -12.18 15.24
C PRO A 106 4.14 -11.69 15.96
N ALA A 107 3.08 -12.49 15.98
CA ALA A 107 1.80 -12.19 16.61
C ALA A 107 1.85 -12.05 18.15
N GLU A 108 3.04 -11.88 18.75
CA GLU A 108 3.37 -12.17 20.16
C GLU A 108 3.84 -10.94 20.99
N ARG A 109 3.48 -9.71 20.64
CA ARG A 109 3.85 -8.54 21.48
C ARG A 109 2.70 -7.61 21.92
N CYS A 110 1.48 -8.12 21.97
CA CYS A 110 0.35 -7.42 22.61
C CYS A 110 -0.28 -8.22 23.77
N ASP A 111 0.53 -8.98 24.50
CA ASP A 111 0.16 -9.49 25.82
C ASP A 111 1.33 -9.22 26.77
N MET A 112 1.28 -8.09 27.48
CA MET A 112 1.77 -8.00 28.85
C MET A 112 1.21 -6.75 29.53
N GLU A 113 0.16 -7.02 30.32
CA GLU A 113 -0.24 -6.44 31.63
C GLU A 113 -0.15 -4.93 31.87
#